data_AF-A0A9D0C6Z1-F1
#
_entry.id   AF-A0A9D0C6Z1-F1
#
_cell.length_a   1.000
_cell.length_b   1.000
_cell.length_c   1.000
_cell.angle_alpha   90.00
_cell.angle_beta   90.00
_cell.angle_gamma   90.00
#
_symmetry.space_group_name_H-M   'P 1'
#
loop_
_entity.id
_entity.type
_entity.pdbx_description
1 polymer ?
#
loop_
_entity_poly.entity_id
_entity_poly.type
_entity_poly.pdbx_seq_one_letter_code
_entity_poly.pdbx_strand_id
1 'polypeptide(L)'
;MDKVPVRFTWLDRRHHDLALPFYASAMAAGMDVQAALEEPLTLAPGDIAMVPSGFAVAIRPGYEIQVRPRSGLAVRHGITVINAPGTIDADYRGEVRIGLVNLGRQPFVIQRGDRIAQLVLAPVCQAELEVVARLDETDRGCGGFGHTGL
;
A
#
# COMPACT_ATOMS: atom_id res chain seq x y z
N MET A 1 -2.75 15.95 13.98
CA MET A 1 -3.50 15.24 12.94
C MET A 1 -4.69 14.58 13.59
N ASP A 2 -5.88 14.76 13.03
CA ASP A 2 -7.08 14.09 13.54
C ASP A 2 -6.94 12.57 13.35
N LYS A 3 -7.34 11.82 14.38
CA LYS A 3 -7.24 10.36 14.36
C LYS A 3 -8.58 9.77 13.91
N VAL A 4 -8.56 9.03 12.80
CA VAL A 4 -9.70 8.24 12.33
C VAL A 4 -9.54 6.81 12.84
N PRO A 5 -10.53 6.25 13.56
CA PRO A 5 -10.42 4.90 14.08
C PRO A 5 -10.50 3.87 12.94
N VAL A 6 -9.54 2.94 12.92
CA VAL A 6 -9.54 1.74 12.08
C VAL A 6 -9.67 0.53 13.01
N ARG A 7 -10.62 -0.37 12.73
CA ARG A 7 -10.72 -1.63 13.47
C ARG A 7 -9.69 -2.59 12.88
N PHE A 8 -9.05 -3.36 13.74
CA PHE A 8 -7.97 -4.27 13.41
C PHE A 8 -8.20 -5.60 14.11
N THR A 9 -7.87 -6.70 13.45
CA THR A 9 -7.76 -8.01 14.10
C THR A 9 -6.60 -8.80 13.51
N TRP A 10 -5.85 -9.48 14.37
CA TRP A 10 -5.00 -10.58 13.94
C TRP A 10 -5.89 -11.75 13.50
N LEU A 11 -5.48 -12.46 12.46
CA LEU A 11 -6.21 -13.62 11.93
C LEU A 11 -5.82 -14.92 12.62
N ASP A 12 -4.64 -14.96 13.22
CA ASP A 12 -4.13 -16.09 13.98
C ASP A 12 -3.28 -15.60 15.17
N ARG A 13 -3.34 -16.33 16.29
CA ARG A 13 -2.56 -16.05 17.51
C ARG A 13 -1.05 -16.00 17.26
N ARG A 14 -0.56 -16.77 16.30
CA ARG A 14 0.86 -16.83 15.94
C ARG A 14 1.42 -15.52 15.41
N HIS A 15 0.56 -14.54 15.07
CA HIS A 15 0.97 -13.23 14.57
C HIS A 15 1.00 -12.15 15.67
N HIS A 16 0.63 -12.49 16.90
CA HIS A 16 0.60 -11.54 18.03
C HIS A 16 2.00 -11.12 18.50
N ASP A 17 3.06 -11.79 18.04
CA ASP A 17 4.47 -11.42 18.22
C ASP A 17 4.88 -10.23 17.33
N LEU A 18 4.17 -9.99 16.23
CA LEU A 18 4.43 -8.87 15.33
C LEU A 18 3.89 -7.56 15.90
N ALA A 19 4.54 -6.46 15.53
CA ALA A 19 4.03 -5.14 15.84
C ALA A 19 2.75 -4.87 15.04
N LEU A 20 1.78 -4.21 15.68
CA LEU A 20 0.70 -3.54 14.94
C LEU A 20 1.31 -2.59 13.90
N PRO A 21 0.64 -2.33 12.76
CA PRO A 21 1.04 -1.26 11.87
C PRO A 21 1.23 0.05 12.64
N PHE A 22 2.38 0.70 12.49
CA PHE A 22 2.76 1.82 13.33
C PHE A 22 3.38 2.98 12.57
N TYR A 23 3.10 4.20 13.04
CA TYR A 23 3.72 5.42 12.53
C TYR A 23 5.14 5.55 13.12
N ALA A 24 6.16 5.62 12.27
CA ALA A 24 7.55 5.70 12.69
C ALA A 24 7.93 7.06 13.33
N SER A 25 7.13 8.10 13.12
CA SER A 25 7.28 9.42 13.75
C SER A 25 5.92 10.08 13.96
N ALA A 26 5.87 11.12 14.80
CA ALA A 26 4.62 11.81 15.14
C ALA A 26 3.90 12.47 13.93
N MET A 27 4.62 12.74 12.84
CA MET A 27 4.08 13.35 11.61
C MET A 27 4.15 12.41 10.41
N ALA A 28 4.43 11.13 10.62
CA ALA A 28 4.46 10.15 9.52
C ALA A 28 3.06 10.01 8.91
N ALA A 29 2.97 10.03 7.58
CA ALA A 29 1.72 9.83 6.86
C ALA A 29 1.30 8.35 6.81
N GLY A 30 2.27 7.44 6.81
CA GLY A 30 2.06 6.00 6.65
C GLY A 30 2.47 5.19 7.87
N MET A 31 1.78 4.06 8.07
CA MET A 31 2.10 3.05 9.08
C MET A 31 2.95 1.95 8.45
N ASP A 32 4.16 1.69 8.96
CA ASP A 32 4.99 0.58 8.51
C ASP A 32 4.28 -0.76 8.82
N VAL A 33 4.28 -1.69 7.85
CA VAL A 33 3.71 -3.06 7.98
C VAL A 33 4.80 -4.10 7.90
N GLN A 34 4.74 -5.08 8.82
CA GLN A 34 5.67 -6.20 8.88
C GLN A 34 5.18 -7.40 8.06
N ALA A 35 6.12 -8.17 7.50
CA ALA A 35 5.85 -9.44 6.84
C ALA A 35 5.52 -10.53 7.87
N ALA A 36 4.38 -11.20 7.71
CA ALA A 36 3.93 -12.29 8.58
C ALA A 36 4.28 -13.68 8.02
N LEU A 37 5.48 -13.82 7.46
CA LEU A 37 5.98 -15.08 6.90
C LEU A 37 6.21 -16.14 7.98
N GLU A 38 6.09 -17.41 7.59
CA GLU A 38 6.51 -18.56 8.40
C GLU A 38 8.00 -18.88 8.16
N GLU A 39 8.43 -18.81 6.89
CA GLU A 39 9.81 -19.02 6.46
C GLU A 39 10.28 -17.84 5.59
N PRO A 40 11.60 -17.57 5.52
CA PRO A 40 12.13 -16.49 4.70
C PRO A 40 11.75 -16.66 3.22
N LEU A 41 11.33 -15.58 2.58
CA LEU A 41 10.97 -15.55 1.16
C LEU A 41 12.08 -14.86 0.36
N THR A 42 12.64 -15.52 -0.64
CA THR A 42 13.60 -14.89 -1.56
C THR A 42 12.89 -14.48 -2.84
N LEU A 43 13.02 -13.21 -3.22
CA LEU A 43 12.58 -12.67 -4.51
C LEU A 43 13.80 -12.50 -5.42
N ALA A 44 13.92 -13.29 -6.48
CA ALA A 44 14.90 -13.04 -7.53
C ALA A 44 14.48 -11.79 -8.35
N PRO A 45 15.40 -11.16 -9.09
CA PRO A 45 15.05 -10.09 -10.03
C PRO A 45 13.92 -10.51 -10.98
N GLY A 46 12.85 -9.71 -11.02
CA GLY A 46 11.64 -9.96 -11.80
C GLY A 46 10.53 -10.73 -11.07
N ASP A 47 10.84 -11.37 -9.93
CA ASP A 47 9.85 -12.14 -9.18
C ASP A 47 8.79 -11.25 -8.54
N ILE A 48 7.57 -11.75 -8.51
CA ILE A 48 6.42 -11.17 -7.84
C ILE A 48 5.92 -12.17 -6.80
N ALA A 49 5.66 -11.70 -5.58
CA ALA A 49 5.01 -12.51 -4.56
C ALA A 49 4.00 -11.72 -3.73
N MET A 50 2.95 -12.41 -3.29
CA MET A 50 2.02 -11.91 -2.29
C MET A 50 2.51 -12.27 -0.90
N VAL A 51 2.94 -11.28 -0.13
CA VAL A 51 3.44 -11.45 1.23
C VAL A 51 2.30 -11.26 2.24
N PRO A 52 2.04 -12.23 3.14
CA PRO A 52 1.02 -12.11 4.17
C PRO A 52 1.39 -11.06 5.22
N SER A 53 0.38 -10.40 5.80
CA SER A 53 0.55 -9.51 6.96
C SER A 53 -0.05 -10.08 8.25
N GLY A 54 -0.86 -11.15 8.15
CA GLY A 54 -1.45 -11.83 9.30
C GLY A 54 -2.62 -11.09 9.95
N PHE A 55 -3.09 -9.97 9.39
CA PHE A 55 -4.20 -9.20 9.93
C PHE A 55 -5.26 -8.84 8.89
N ALA A 56 -6.45 -8.52 9.39
CA ALA A 56 -7.52 -7.88 8.66
C ALA A 56 -7.91 -6.55 9.32
N VAL A 57 -8.52 -5.67 8.55
CA VAL A 57 -8.98 -4.35 9.01
C VAL A 57 -10.44 -4.13 8.64
N ALA A 58 -11.10 -3.22 9.36
CA ALA A 58 -12.33 -2.59 8.91
C ALA A 58 -12.19 -1.08 9.04
N ILE A 59 -12.36 -0.37 7.93
CA ILE A 59 -12.26 1.08 7.86
C ILE A 59 -13.65 1.71 7.69
N ARG A 60 -13.75 2.99 8.04
CA ARG A 60 -14.98 3.76 7.91
C ARG A 60 -15.31 3.99 6.42
N PRO A 61 -16.58 3.91 5.99
CA PRO A 61 -16.99 4.37 4.67
C PRO A 61 -16.53 5.82 4.39
N GLY A 62 -16.17 6.11 3.14
CA GLY A 62 -15.54 7.38 2.74
C GLY A 62 -14.02 7.42 2.92
N TYR A 63 -13.40 6.30 3.29
CA TYR A 63 -11.96 6.13 3.35
C TYR A 63 -11.52 4.86 2.63
N GLU A 64 -10.28 4.86 2.14
CA GLU A 64 -9.54 3.68 1.72
C GLU A 64 -8.22 3.58 2.52
N ILE A 65 -7.60 2.40 2.55
CA ILE A 65 -6.18 2.29 2.90
C ILE A 65 -5.37 2.03 1.64
N GLN A 66 -4.34 2.85 1.43
CA GLN A 66 -3.38 2.72 0.35
C GLN A 66 -2.13 2.00 0.85
N VAL A 67 -1.79 0.88 0.21
CA VAL A 67 -0.53 0.17 0.38
C VAL A 67 0.51 0.80 -0.52
N ARG A 68 1.54 1.41 0.08
CA ARG A 68 2.60 2.14 -0.64
C ARG A 68 3.98 1.50 -0.40
N PRO A 69 4.91 1.61 -1.37
CA PRO A 69 6.28 1.17 -1.18
C PRO A 69 6.98 1.96 -0.07
N ARG A 70 7.98 1.33 0.57
CA ARG A 70 8.93 2.03 1.45
C ARG A 70 10.08 2.55 0.60
N SER A 71 10.36 3.85 0.64
CA SER A 71 11.38 4.49 -0.22
C SER A 71 12.76 3.85 -0.09
N GLY A 72 13.15 3.45 1.13
CA GLY A 72 14.41 2.77 1.38
C GLY A 72 14.53 1.42 0.65
N LEU A 73 13.46 0.62 0.62
CA LEU A 73 13.42 -0.65 -0.10
C LEU A 73 13.43 -0.43 -1.62
N ALA A 74 12.63 0.51 -2.09
CA ALA A 74 12.51 0.82 -3.52
C ALA A 74 13.84 1.33 -4.10
N VAL A 75 14.45 2.34 -3.47
CA VAL A 75 15.65 3.00 -4.02
C VAL A 75 16.91 2.14 -3.84
N ARG A 76 17.06 1.44 -2.70
CA ARG A 76 18.30 0.70 -2.41
C ARG A 76 18.31 -0.73 -2.97
N HIS A 77 17.14 -1.35 -3.06
CA HIS A 77 17.01 -2.77 -3.42
C HIS A 77 16.13 -3.02 -4.63
N GLY A 78 15.42 -2.01 -5.16
CA GLY A 78 14.47 -2.20 -6.25
C GLY A 78 13.18 -2.92 -5.82
N ILE A 79 12.92 -3.01 -4.51
CA ILE A 79 11.74 -3.70 -3.97
C ILE A 79 10.59 -2.70 -3.86
N THR A 80 9.52 -2.95 -4.61
CA THR A 80 8.33 -2.09 -4.62
C THR A 80 7.06 -2.92 -4.52
N VAL A 81 5.93 -2.23 -4.31
CA VAL A 81 4.60 -2.82 -4.36
C VAL A 81 4.14 -2.81 -5.81
N ILE A 82 3.85 -3.99 -6.38
CA ILE A 82 3.58 -4.13 -7.83
C ILE A 82 2.32 -3.40 -8.27
N ASN A 83 1.31 -3.37 -7.40
CA ASN A 83 0.04 -2.69 -7.61
C ASN A 83 0.01 -1.31 -6.92
N ALA A 84 1.15 -0.66 -6.71
CA ALA A 84 1.21 0.60 -5.96
C ALA A 84 0.47 1.77 -6.65
N PRO A 85 -0.29 2.58 -5.89
CA PRO A 85 -0.77 2.28 -4.54
C PRO A 85 -1.82 1.16 -4.58
N GLY A 86 -1.65 0.13 -3.73
CA GLY A 86 -2.65 -0.92 -3.60
C GLY A 86 -3.83 -0.44 -2.77
N THR A 87 -5.06 -0.66 -3.23
CA THR A 87 -6.27 -0.19 -2.52
C THR A 87 -6.85 -1.28 -1.63
N ILE A 88 -7.20 -0.91 -0.39
CA ILE A 88 -7.98 -1.71 0.54
C ILE A 88 -9.30 -0.97 0.77
N ASP A 89 -10.39 -1.58 0.30
CA ASP A 89 -11.74 -1.02 0.35
C ASP A 89 -12.38 -1.08 1.74
N ALA A 90 -13.39 -0.24 1.96
CA ALA A 90 -14.06 -0.11 3.26
C ALA A 90 -14.87 -1.34 3.68
N ASP A 91 -15.31 -2.15 2.73
CA ASP A 91 -16.05 -3.40 2.92
C ASP A 91 -15.15 -4.63 2.92
N TYR A 92 -13.84 -4.49 2.64
CA TYR A 92 -12.90 -5.60 2.67
C TYR A 92 -12.66 -6.11 4.10
N ARG A 93 -12.74 -7.44 4.30
CA ARG A 93 -12.51 -8.11 5.60
C ARG A 93 -11.52 -9.26 5.52
N GLY A 94 -10.92 -9.48 4.36
CA GLY A 94 -9.88 -10.49 4.19
C GLY A 94 -8.55 -10.06 4.78
N GLU A 95 -7.56 -10.93 4.65
CA GLU A 95 -6.19 -10.62 5.04
C GLU A 95 -5.61 -9.51 4.16
N VAL A 96 -5.05 -8.49 4.80
CA VAL A 96 -4.24 -7.51 4.08
C VAL A 96 -2.97 -8.19 3.57
N ARG A 97 -2.81 -8.32 2.25
CA ARG A 97 -1.60 -8.90 1.65
C ARG A 97 -0.87 -7.86 0.82
N ILE A 98 0.46 -7.96 0.79
CA ILE A 98 1.33 -7.01 0.12
C ILE A 98 1.94 -7.65 -1.10
N GLY A 99 1.56 -7.19 -2.29
CA GLY A 99 2.13 -7.67 -3.55
C GLY A 99 3.47 -6.99 -3.80
N LEU A 100 4.57 -7.70 -3.57
CA LEU A 100 5.92 -7.18 -3.79
C LEU A 100 6.49 -7.69 -5.10
N VAL A 101 7.27 -6.84 -5.75
CA VAL A 101 8.09 -7.18 -6.92
C VAL A 101 9.54 -6.74 -6.68
N ASN A 102 10.48 -7.54 -7.15
CA ASN A 102 11.89 -7.17 -7.20
C ASN A 102 12.27 -6.64 -8.57
N LEU A 103 12.36 -5.31 -8.70
CA LEU A 103 12.89 -4.62 -9.88
C LEU A 103 14.40 -4.35 -9.78
N GLY A 104 15.04 -4.82 -8.71
CA GLY A 104 16.48 -4.73 -8.50
C GLY A 104 17.26 -5.73 -9.35
N ARG A 105 18.58 -5.70 -9.19
CA ARG A 105 19.51 -6.57 -9.93
C ARG A 105 20.00 -7.78 -9.12
N GLN A 106 19.66 -7.83 -7.84
CA GLN A 106 20.10 -8.87 -6.91
C GLN A 106 18.89 -9.52 -6.24
N PRO A 107 18.96 -10.80 -5.87
CA PRO A 107 17.96 -11.42 -5.02
C PRO A 107 17.77 -10.66 -3.71
N PHE A 108 16.54 -10.56 -3.24
CA PHE A 108 16.20 -9.92 -1.97
C PHE A 108 15.47 -10.91 -1.07
N VAL A 109 15.98 -11.09 0.15
CA VAL A 109 15.38 -12.01 1.14
C VAL A 109 14.52 -11.20 2.10
N ILE A 110 13.25 -11.58 2.21
CA ILE A 110 12.29 -11.02 3.16
C ILE A 110 12.21 -11.97 4.35
N GLN A 111 12.48 -11.44 5.53
CA GLN A 111 12.34 -12.15 6.80
C GLN A 111 10.98 -11.85 7.44
N ARG A 112 10.53 -12.76 8.32
CA ARG A 112 9.41 -12.46 9.24
C ARG A 112 9.75 -11.21 10.06
N GLY A 113 8.80 -10.29 10.19
CA GLY A 113 8.98 -9.05 10.94
C GLY A 113 9.65 -7.92 10.15
N ASP A 114 10.15 -8.17 8.93
CA ASP A 114 10.66 -7.11 8.08
C ASP A 114 9.56 -6.15 7.69
N ARG A 115 9.86 -4.85 7.75
CA ARG A 115 8.94 -3.79 7.33
C ARG A 115 8.97 -3.71 5.80
N ILE A 116 7.90 -4.14 5.14
CA ILE A 116 7.88 -4.36 3.69
C ILE A 116 7.09 -3.31 2.90
N ALA A 117 6.11 -2.66 3.52
CA ALA A 117 5.29 -1.63 2.92
C ALA A 117 4.84 -0.62 4.00
N GLN A 118 4.15 0.43 3.57
CA GLN A 118 3.48 1.35 4.49
C GLN A 118 2.01 1.55 4.09
N LEU A 119 1.14 1.70 5.07
CA LEU A 119 -0.30 1.93 4.89
C LEU A 119 -0.64 3.39 5.13
N VAL A 120 -1.32 4.03 4.17
CA VAL A 120 -1.84 5.39 4.32
C VAL A 120 -3.37 5.33 4.28
N LEU A 121 -4.03 5.74 5.36
CA LEU A 121 -5.48 5.94 5.36
C LEU A 121 -5.80 7.26 4.66
N ALA A 122 -6.62 7.22 3.61
CA ALA A 122 -6.95 8.39 2.80
C ALA A 122 -8.47 8.53 2.64
N PRO A 123 -9.02 9.76 2.66
CA PRO A 123 -10.41 9.98 2.29
C PRO A 123 -10.62 9.71 0.79
N VAL A 124 -11.77 9.19 0.43
CA VAL A 124 -12.16 8.92 -0.96
C VAL A 124 -13.58 9.39 -1.23
N CYS A 125 -13.84 9.76 -2.48
CA CYS A 125 -15.17 10.08 -2.98
C CYS A 125 -15.60 9.03 -4.00
N GLN A 126 -16.88 8.68 -4.01
CA GLN A 126 -17.48 7.92 -5.11
C GLN A 126 -18.01 8.90 -6.13
N ALA A 127 -17.54 8.81 -7.39
CA ALA A 127 -18.02 9.66 -8.47
C ALA A 127 -19.35 9.13 -9.02
N GLU A 128 -20.30 10.04 -9.25
CA GLU A 128 -21.46 9.80 -10.10
C GLU A 128 -21.11 10.29 -11.52
N LEU A 129 -21.27 9.41 -12.53
CA LEU A 129 -20.92 9.75 -13.90
C LEU A 129 -22.11 10.40 -14.61
N GLU A 130 -21.92 11.64 -15.06
CA GLU A 130 -22.89 12.36 -15.91
C GLU A 130 -22.41 12.36 -17.37
N VAL A 131 -23.23 11.82 -18.28
CA VAL A 131 -22.89 11.73 -19.71
C VAL A 131 -23.37 12.99 -20.44
N VAL A 132 -22.43 13.75 -20.99
CA VAL A 132 -22.69 15.00 -21.73
C VAL A 132 -22.20 14.93 -23.17
N ALA A 133 -22.76 15.76 -24.06
CA ALA A 133 -22.38 15.81 -25.47
C ALA A 133 -20.99 16.45 -25.72
N ARG A 134 -20.55 17.35 -24.84
CA ARG A 134 -19.25 18.03 -24.89
C ARG A 134 -18.82 18.48 -23.49
N LEU A 135 -17.52 18.45 -23.24
CA LEU A 135 -16.90 19.03 -22.04
C LEU A 135 -16.62 20.52 -22.25
N ASP A 136 -16.49 21.28 -21.17
CA ASP A 136 -16.08 22.68 -21.20
C ASP A 136 -14.61 22.83 -21.62
N GLU A 137 -14.28 23.98 -22.22
CA GLU A 137 -12.90 24.32 -22.59
C GLU A 137 -12.09 24.73 -21.35
N THR A 138 -10.81 24.35 -21.32
CA THR A 138 -9.85 24.76 -20.28
C THR A 138 -8.54 25.17 -20.93
N ASP A 139 -7.75 26.00 -20.25
CA ASP A 139 -6.42 26.44 -20.74
C ASP A 139 -5.48 25.26 -21.06
N ARG A 140 -5.63 24.14 -20.35
CA ARG A 140 -4.86 22.90 -20.60
C ARG A 140 -5.39 22.11 -21.81
N GLY A 141 -6.70 22.17 -22.07
CA GLY A 141 -7.37 21.43 -23.14
C GLY A 141 -6.99 19.95 -23.16
N CYS A 142 -6.62 19.44 -24.34
CA CYS A 142 -6.19 18.06 -24.55
C CYS A 142 -4.68 17.80 -24.24
N GLY A 143 -3.98 18.73 -23.60
CA GLY A 143 -2.55 18.61 -23.29
C GLY A 143 -2.24 17.58 -22.19
N GLY A 144 -1.54 16.49 -22.55
CA GLY A 144 -1.04 15.45 -21.65
C GLY A 144 0.43 15.12 -21.88
N PHE A 145 1.05 14.30 -21.02
CA PHE A 145 2.40 13.73 -21.22
C PHE A 145 3.53 14.76 -21.50
N GLY A 146 3.83 15.65 -20.55
CA GLY A 146 4.97 16.57 -20.69
C GLY A 146 4.66 17.87 -21.46
N HIS A 147 3.38 18.21 -21.64
CA HIS A 147 2.93 19.45 -22.31
C HIS A 147 3.40 20.78 -21.68
N THR A 148 4.09 20.75 -20.53
CA THR A 148 4.71 21.92 -19.89
C THR A 148 6.24 21.95 -20.02
N GLY A 149 6.84 21.01 -20.77
CA GLY A 149 8.30 20.85 -20.83
C GLY A 149 8.87 20.08 -19.62
N LEU A 150 10.08 19.55 -19.81
CA LEU A 150 10.97 19.09 -18.74
C LEU A 150 11.55 20.28 -17.98
#